data_AF-A0A291QV77-F1
#
_entry.id   AF-A0A291QV77-F1
#
_cell.length_a   1.000
_cell.length_b   1.000
_cell.length_c   1.000
_cell.angle_alpha   90.00
_cell.angle_beta   90.00
_cell.angle_gamma   90.00
#
_symmetry.space_group_name_H-M   'P 1'
#
loop_
_entity.id
_entity.type
_entity.pdbx_description
1 polymer ?
#
loop_
_entity_poly.entity_id
_entity_poly.type
_entity_poly.pdbx_seq_one_letter_code
_entity_poly.pdbx_strand_id
1 'polypeptide(L)'
;MKKMTSLSLIILLLGSACKKDVKPLPQDEDNSTIARAAIPQSAFNLWTTCSSLPYLISGSDGICVPVGTCGTDINAAQQSSGQTANGMQFYGCFKGGSSAYSGASEQAVFVCDNVSSWTGNEMGFVKTLNDNTLKGYLQGGGAYIYQTISVNDNGYHTFKCQARSSNTHMVDFYVDGNYKFTLTNNSGSYYNLWYYFVGTNHWYGGGSHSGQQIEMYNMQTF
;
A
#
# COMPACT_ATOMS: atom_id res chain seq x y z
N MET A 1 -1.11 -62.59 49.92
CA MET A 1 -1.97 -63.37 48.99
C MET A 1 -3.31 -62.66 48.85
N LYS A 2 -3.69 -62.26 47.61
CA LYS A 2 -5.03 -61.80 47.14
C LYS A 2 -5.64 -60.60 47.90
N LYS A 3 -6.04 -59.48 47.27
CA LYS A 3 -7.01 -59.38 46.16
C LYS A 3 -6.76 -58.13 45.30
N MET A 4 -6.89 -58.34 43.99
CA MET A 4 -7.21 -57.32 42.98
C MET A 4 -8.68 -56.90 43.09
N THR A 5 -8.97 -55.65 42.73
CA THR A 5 -10.18 -55.16 42.02
C THR A 5 -9.93 -53.67 41.73
N SER A 6 -9.57 -53.28 40.50
CA SER A 6 -10.45 -52.85 39.40
C SER A 6 -11.22 -51.55 39.71
N LEU A 7 -10.80 -50.41 39.15
CA LEU A 7 -11.15 -49.86 37.82
C LEU A 7 -12.40 -48.96 37.91
N SER A 8 -12.25 -47.65 37.68
CA SER A 8 -13.20 -46.86 36.89
C SER A 8 -12.61 -45.52 36.47
N LEU A 9 -12.49 -45.42 35.15
CA LEU A 9 -12.06 -44.33 34.30
C LEU A 9 -13.28 -43.44 34.02
N ILE A 10 -13.19 -42.12 34.26
CA ILE A 10 -14.07 -41.14 33.61
C ILE A 10 -13.19 -40.00 33.10
N ILE A 11 -12.80 -40.11 31.84
CA ILE A 11 -12.22 -39.03 31.03
C ILE A 11 -13.41 -38.23 30.48
N LEU A 12 -13.61 -37.01 30.98
CA LEU A 12 -14.58 -36.08 30.42
C LEU A 12 -13.92 -35.33 29.24
N LEU A 13 -14.06 -35.89 28.03
CA LEU A 13 -13.72 -35.20 26.78
C LEU A 13 -14.84 -34.20 26.45
N LEU A 14 -14.60 -32.92 26.74
CA LEU A 14 -15.39 -31.82 26.20
C LEU A 14 -15.07 -31.68 24.71
N GLY A 15 -15.89 -32.34 23.88
CA GLY A 15 -15.90 -32.13 22.44
C GLY A 15 -16.34 -30.70 22.12
N SER A 16 -15.37 -29.82 21.89
CA SER A 16 -15.61 -28.59 21.15
C SER A 16 -15.94 -28.99 19.71
N ALA A 17 -17.23 -28.92 19.37
CA ALA A 17 -17.69 -29.06 18.00
C ALA A 17 -17.05 -27.94 17.16
N CYS A 18 -15.99 -28.28 16.44
CA CYS A 18 -15.53 -27.53 15.28
C CYS A 18 -16.70 -27.50 14.29
N LYS A 19 -17.48 -26.41 14.29
CA LYS A 19 -18.29 -26.08 13.13
C LYS A 19 -17.28 -25.84 12.01
N LYS A 20 -17.18 -26.81 11.10
CA LYS A 20 -16.50 -26.63 9.83
C LYS A 20 -17.31 -25.57 9.09
N ASP A 21 -16.88 -24.32 9.18
CA ASP A 21 -17.42 -23.27 8.34
C ASP A 21 -17.30 -23.75 6.90
N VAL A 22 -18.45 -23.91 6.27
CA VAL A 22 -18.54 -24.15 4.84
C VAL A 22 -18.01 -22.88 4.20
N LYS A 23 -16.74 -22.92 3.77
CA LYS A 23 -16.19 -21.94 2.84
C LYS A 23 -17.24 -21.74 1.73
N PRO A 24 -17.70 -20.51 1.48
CA PRO A 24 -18.40 -20.21 0.24
C PRO A 24 -17.55 -20.76 -0.92
N LEU A 25 -18.22 -21.41 -1.87
CA LEU A 25 -17.61 -21.96 -3.07
C LEU A 25 -16.73 -20.91 -3.77
N PRO A 26 -15.62 -21.32 -4.43
CA PRO A 26 -14.62 -20.41 -4.95
C PRO A 26 -15.22 -19.53 -6.04
N GLN A 27 -15.17 -18.23 -5.83
CA GLN A 27 -15.36 -17.24 -6.87
C GLN A 27 -13.97 -17.02 -7.51
N ASP A 28 -13.74 -17.75 -8.59
CA ASP A 28 -12.54 -17.77 -9.44
C ASP A 28 -11.21 -18.16 -8.75
N GLU A 29 -10.37 -18.79 -9.56
CA GLU A 29 -9.19 -19.55 -9.18
C GLU A 29 -8.16 -18.73 -8.38
N ASP A 30 -7.70 -19.32 -7.29
CA ASP A 30 -6.44 -19.08 -6.57
C ASP A 30 -5.70 -17.75 -6.83
N ASN A 31 -6.32 -16.63 -6.46
CA ASN A 31 -5.68 -15.31 -6.43
C ASN A 31 -4.77 -15.12 -5.20
N SER A 32 -4.33 -16.21 -4.54
CA SER A 32 -3.46 -16.14 -3.37
C SER A 32 -2.00 -15.88 -3.80
N THR A 33 -1.69 -14.66 -4.24
CA THR A 33 -0.28 -14.27 -4.38
C THR A 33 0.37 -14.27 -3.02
N ILE A 34 1.42 -15.07 -2.87
CA ILE A 34 2.16 -15.18 -1.62
C ILE A 34 2.86 -13.85 -1.36
N ALA A 35 2.54 -13.28 -0.20
CA ALA A 35 3.32 -12.24 0.46
C ALA A 35 4.84 -12.44 0.26
N ARG A 36 5.51 -11.54 -0.46
CA ARG A 36 6.99 -11.51 -0.41
C ARG A 36 7.44 -10.95 0.94
N ALA A 37 8.73 -11.11 1.26
CA ALA A 37 9.27 -10.57 2.50
C ALA A 37 8.98 -9.06 2.62
N ALA A 38 8.72 -8.60 3.84
CA ALA A 38 8.58 -7.18 4.13
C ALA A 38 9.84 -6.44 3.67
N ILE A 39 9.66 -5.26 3.07
CA ILE A 39 10.73 -4.37 2.65
C ILE A 39 11.16 -3.56 3.87
N PRO A 40 12.34 -3.78 4.44
CA PRO A 40 12.79 -3.04 5.61
C PRO A 40 13.03 -1.57 5.22
N GLN A 41 12.86 -0.67 6.17
CA GLN A 41 13.09 0.76 5.94
C GLN A 41 14.54 1.09 5.50
N SER A 42 15.51 0.24 5.84
CA SER A 42 16.90 0.34 5.40
C SER A 42 17.12 0.07 3.92
N ALA A 43 16.11 -0.45 3.22
CA ALA A 43 16.14 -0.69 1.77
C ALA A 43 15.70 0.53 0.95
N PHE A 44 15.51 1.70 1.58
CA PHE A 44 15.06 2.93 0.91
C PHE A 44 16.14 3.99 0.89
N ASN A 45 16.30 4.63 -0.27
CA ASN A 45 16.98 5.89 -0.42
C ASN A 45 16.00 7.03 -0.12
N LEU A 46 16.38 7.90 0.82
CA LEU A 46 15.61 9.08 1.19
C LEU A 46 16.21 10.30 0.51
N TRP A 47 15.41 11.06 -0.21
CA TRP A 47 15.86 12.25 -0.90
C TRP A 47 14.79 13.33 -0.96
N THR A 48 15.24 14.54 -1.24
CA THR A 48 14.42 15.74 -1.32
C THR A 48 14.98 16.64 -2.41
N THR A 49 14.11 17.42 -3.04
CA THR A 49 14.53 18.55 -3.88
C THR A 49 14.75 19.84 -3.08
N CYS A 50 14.36 19.85 -1.80
CA CYS A 50 14.34 21.03 -0.94
C CYS A 50 14.73 20.70 0.52
N SER A 51 14.04 21.24 1.53
CA SER A 51 14.52 21.31 2.91
C SER A 51 13.97 20.25 3.88
N SER A 52 12.79 19.68 3.65
CA SER A 52 12.19 18.71 4.58
C SER A 52 12.51 17.29 4.18
N LEU A 53 13.50 16.69 4.85
CA LEU A 53 13.92 15.33 4.55
C LEU A 53 12.91 14.29 5.04
N PRO A 54 12.54 13.29 4.20
CA PRO A 54 12.00 12.03 4.69
C PRO A 54 12.92 11.42 5.75
N TYR A 55 12.34 10.71 6.71
CA TYR A 55 13.10 10.12 7.81
C TYR A 55 12.55 8.77 8.24
N LEU A 56 13.45 7.95 8.78
CA LEU A 56 13.14 6.67 9.40
C LEU A 56 12.47 6.90 10.76
N ILE A 57 11.35 6.24 11.01
CA ILE A 57 10.58 6.39 12.25
C ILE A 57 11.21 5.49 13.32
N SER A 58 12.00 6.12 14.20
CA SER A 58 12.75 5.44 15.27
C SER A 58 11.87 4.49 16.10
N GLY A 59 12.37 3.28 16.34
CA GLY A 59 11.65 2.25 17.10
C GLY A 59 10.59 1.48 16.31
N SER A 60 10.52 1.68 14.99
CA SER A 60 9.62 0.97 14.07
C SER A 60 10.32 0.69 12.73
N ASP A 61 9.67 -0.08 11.85
CA ASP A 61 10.07 -0.24 10.43
C ASP A 61 9.37 0.79 9.51
N GLY A 62 9.02 1.94 10.07
CA GLY A 62 8.26 2.98 9.38
C GLY A 62 9.11 4.06 8.72
N ILE A 63 8.63 4.63 7.63
CA ILE A 63 9.20 5.82 6.98
C ILE A 63 8.16 6.94 6.99
N CYS A 64 8.59 8.14 7.35
CA CYS A 64 7.80 9.36 7.20
C CYS A 64 8.28 10.14 5.97
N VAL A 65 7.35 10.54 5.11
CA VAL A 65 7.60 11.42 3.98
C VAL A 65 6.77 12.70 4.18
N PRO A 66 7.35 13.77 4.75
CA PRO A 66 6.65 15.03 4.97
C PRO A 66 6.47 15.76 3.65
N VAL A 67 5.33 16.45 3.46
CA VAL A 67 5.25 17.48 2.42
C VAL A 67 6.15 18.62 2.88
N GLY A 68 7.03 19.12 2.02
CA GLY A 68 8.07 20.01 2.49
C GLY A 68 7.65 21.42 2.79
N THR A 69 8.45 22.42 2.44
CA THR A 69 8.16 23.82 2.82
C THR A 69 8.38 24.81 1.69
N CYS A 70 8.68 24.34 0.48
CA CYS A 70 8.93 25.21 -0.66
C CYS A 70 8.00 24.89 -1.84
N GLY A 71 7.77 25.87 -2.70
CA GLY A 71 6.65 25.89 -3.64
C GLY A 71 6.63 24.80 -4.73
N THR A 72 7.69 23.99 -4.85
CA THR A 72 7.82 22.88 -5.81
C THR A 72 8.48 21.64 -5.17
N ASP A 73 8.31 21.42 -3.86
CA ASP A 73 9.04 20.35 -3.19
C ASP A 73 8.57 18.95 -3.60
N ILE A 74 9.56 18.07 -3.78
CA ILE A 74 9.42 16.64 -3.90
C ILE A 74 10.29 16.01 -2.81
N ASN A 75 9.62 15.34 -1.87
CA ASN A 75 10.27 14.49 -0.89
C ASN A 75 9.90 13.05 -1.20
N ALA A 76 10.88 12.15 -1.16
CA ALA A 76 10.64 10.78 -1.54
C ALA A 76 11.47 9.79 -0.72
N ALA A 77 10.82 8.68 -0.39
CA ALA A 77 11.45 7.43 0.01
C ALA A 77 11.28 6.44 -1.14
N GLN A 78 12.38 6.08 -1.78
CA GLN A 78 12.40 5.18 -2.93
C GLN A 78 13.20 3.94 -2.60
N GLN A 79 12.65 2.75 -2.84
CA GLN A 79 13.36 1.49 -2.68
C GLN A 79 14.66 1.50 -3.51
N SER A 80 15.80 1.21 -2.89
CA SER A 80 17.12 1.31 -3.52
C SER A 80 17.33 0.30 -4.65
N SER A 81 16.68 -0.86 -4.54
CA SER A 81 16.69 -1.93 -5.54
C SER A 81 15.27 -2.43 -5.75
N GLY A 82 14.82 -2.48 -7.00
CA GLY A 82 13.51 -3.04 -7.33
C GLY A 82 13.47 -4.56 -7.14
N GLN A 83 12.30 -5.13 -7.38
CA GLN A 83 12.05 -6.56 -7.36
C GLN A 83 10.88 -6.92 -8.25
N THR A 84 10.86 -8.14 -8.78
CA THR A 84 9.69 -8.63 -9.52
C THR A 84 8.48 -8.71 -8.61
N ALA A 85 7.41 -8.01 -8.97
CA ALA A 85 6.17 -7.98 -8.22
C ALA A 85 4.94 -7.82 -9.12
N ASN A 86 3.79 -8.14 -8.57
CA ASN A 86 2.45 -7.95 -9.14
C ASN A 86 1.56 -7.09 -8.23
N GLY A 87 2.06 -6.62 -7.10
CA GLY A 87 1.25 -5.86 -6.15
C GLY A 87 2.09 -5.23 -5.05
N MET A 88 1.44 -4.43 -4.22
CA MET A 88 2.03 -3.84 -3.02
C MET A 88 1.05 -3.77 -1.87
N GLN A 89 1.59 -3.71 -0.65
CA GLN A 89 0.87 -3.40 0.57
C GLN A 89 1.72 -2.51 1.48
N PHE A 90 1.06 -1.63 2.23
CA PHE A 90 1.65 -0.97 3.40
C PHE A 90 0.57 -0.66 4.43
N TYR A 91 0.96 -0.59 5.69
CA TYR A 91 0.17 0.03 6.75
C TYR A 91 0.60 1.49 6.87
N GLY A 92 -0.32 2.44 6.90
CA GLY A 92 0.08 3.83 6.90
C GLY A 92 -1.08 4.80 6.85
N CYS A 93 -0.75 6.08 6.72
CA CYS A 93 -1.74 7.13 6.56
C CYS A 93 -1.26 8.21 5.60
N PHE A 94 -2.23 8.85 4.95
CA PHE A 94 -2.03 10.08 4.19
C PHE A 94 -2.57 11.25 5.02
N LYS A 95 -1.72 11.82 5.88
CA LYS A 95 -2.16 12.93 6.74
C LYS A 95 -2.39 14.15 5.86
N GLY A 96 -3.62 14.64 5.85
CA GLY A 96 -3.97 15.93 5.30
C GLY A 96 -3.53 17.06 6.24
N GLY A 97 -3.60 18.28 5.73
CA GLY A 97 -3.20 19.50 6.43
C GLY A 97 -3.90 20.70 5.80
N SER A 98 -3.21 21.82 5.67
CA SER A 98 -3.68 22.95 4.87
C SER A 98 -4.03 22.52 3.43
N SER A 99 -5.15 22.99 2.89
CA SER A 99 -5.50 22.71 1.50
C SER A 99 -4.51 23.38 0.55
N ALA A 100 -4.01 22.61 -0.41
CA ALA A 100 -3.25 23.16 -1.54
C ALA A 100 -4.18 23.92 -2.49
N TYR A 101 -3.65 24.93 -3.19
CA TYR A 101 -4.41 25.64 -4.23
C TYR A 101 -4.50 24.85 -5.56
N SER A 102 -3.71 23.79 -5.72
CA SER A 102 -3.60 23.00 -6.95
C SER A 102 -3.98 21.54 -6.72
N GLY A 103 -4.78 20.99 -7.64
CA GLY A 103 -5.07 19.55 -7.69
C GLY A 103 -3.87 18.68 -8.07
N ALA A 104 -2.78 19.28 -8.55
CA ALA A 104 -1.52 18.58 -8.80
C ALA A 104 -0.69 18.38 -7.52
N SER A 105 -1.05 19.05 -6.40
CA SER A 105 -0.39 18.81 -5.13
C SER A 105 -0.88 17.49 -4.55
N GLU A 106 0.01 16.53 -4.39
CA GLU A 106 -0.32 15.14 -4.12
C GLU A 106 0.62 14.50 -3.10
N GLN A 107 0.11 13.50 -2.40
CA GLN A 107 0.89 12.51 -1.66
C GLN A 107 0.61 11.15 -2.29
N ALA A 108 1.64 10.38 -2.61
CA ALA A 108 1.47 9.10 -3.27
C ALA A 108 2.32 8.01 -2.63
N VAL A 109 1.77 6.80 -2.58
CA VAL A 109 2.50 5.57 -2.26
C VAL A 109 2.16 4.54 -3.32
N PHE A 110 3.18 4.08 -4.05
CA PHE A 110 2.99 3.27 -5.24
C PHE A 110 4.19 2.36 -5.52
N VAL A 111 4.00 1.44 -6.45
CA VAL A 111 5.08 0.72 -7.12
C VAL A 111 5.17 1.14 -8.58
N CYS A 112 6.39 1.30 -9.08
CA CYS A 112 6.66 1.72 -10.46
C CYS A 112 7.83 0.95 -11.07
N ASP A 113 7.81 0.72 -12.37
CA ASP A 113 8.86 -0.03 -13.09
C ASP A 113 10.03 0.87 -13.55
N ASN A 114 9.87 2.19 -13.45
CA ASN A 114 10.85 3.17 -13.92
C ASN A 114 10.91 4.41 -13.02
N VAL A 115 11.83 4.39 -12.07
CA VAL A 115 12.15 5.50 -11.15
C VAL A 115 13.07 6.57 -11.75
N SER A 116 13.58 6.36 -12.97
CA SER A 116 14.48 7.33 -13.63
C SER A 116 13.72 8.41 -14.38
N SER A 117 12.56 8.07 -14.94
CA SER A 117 11.76 8.98 -15.77
C SER A 117 10.32 9.12 -15.31
N TRP A 118 9.83 8.26 -14.41
CA TRP A 118 8.44 8.29 -13.91
C TRP A 118 7.39 8.18 -15.02
N THR A 119 7.76 7.64 -16.18
CA THR A 119 6.85 7.42 -17.33
C THR A 119 6.44 5.96 -17.48
N GLY A 120 6.57 5.19 -16.40
CA GLY A 120 6.42 3.74 -16.37
C GLY A 120 5.01 3.24 -16.10
N ASN A 121 4.89 1.93 -15.90
CA ASN A 121 3.70 1.34 -15.29
C ASN A 121 3.74 1.62 -13.79
N GLU A 122 2.70 2.27 -13.27
CA GLU A 122 2.56 2.54 -11.84
C GLU A 122 1.20 2.09 -11.33
N MET A 123 1.18 1.58 -10.11
CA MET A 123 -0.06 1.33 -9.38
C MET A 123 0.12 1.68 -7.91
N GLY A 124 -0.90 2.30 -7.33
CA GLY A 124 -0.81 2.71 -5.94
C GLY A 124 -1.95 3.60 -5.49
N PHE A 125 -1.67 4.35 -4.44
CA PHE A 125 -2.62 5.20 -3.74
C PHE A 125 -2.12 6.63 -3.78
N VAL A 126 -3.02 7.57 -4.04
CA VAL A 126 -2.72 8.99 -4.11
C VAL A 126 -3.76 9.77 -3.32
N LYS A 127 -3.31 10.77 -2.57
CA LYS A 127 -4.16 11.78 -1.94
C LYS A 127 -3.90 13.13 -2.58
N THR A 128 -4.94 13.72 -3.15
CA THR A 128 -4.89 15.11 -3.61
C THR A 128 -5.03 16.06 -2.43
N LEU A 129 -4.11 17.03 -2.33
CA LEU A 129 -3.97 17.90 -1.17
C LEU A 129 -4.87 19.15 -1.23
N ASN A 130 -5.45 19.46 -2.38
CA ASN A 130 -6.43 20.55 -2.50
C ASN A 130 -7.78 20.17 -1.90
N ASP A 131 -8.24 18.95 -2.14
CA ASP A 131 -9.57 18.46 -1.78
C ASP A 131 -9.54 17.31 -0.75
N ASN A 132 -8.35 16.89 -0.31
CA ASN A 132 -8.13 15.79 0.62
C ASN A 132 -8.77 14.46 0.18
N THR A 133 -8.84 14.21 -1.13
CA THR A 133 -9.43 12.98 -1.69
C THR A 133 -8.38 11.89 -1.83
N LEU A 134 -8.61 10.74 -1.20
CA LEU A 134 -7.81 9.53 -1.36
C LEU A 134 -8.34 8.69 -2.53
N LYS A 135 -7.44 8.24 -3.40
CA LYS A 135 -7.74 7.51 -4.64
C LYS A 135 -6.82 6.31 -4.77
N GLY A 136 -7.32 5.25 -5.40
CA GLY A 136 -6.46 4.25 -6.04
C GLY A 136 -6.22 4.69 -7.49
N TYR A 137 -5.02 4.46 -8.01
CA TYR A 137 -4.67 4.89 -9.37
C TYR A 137 -3.79 3.88 -10.11
N LEU A 138 -3.84 3.96 -11.44
CA LEU A 138 -2.96 3.30 -12.40
C LEU A 138 -2.38 4.33 -13.37
N GLN A 139 -1.09 4.22 -13.64
CA GLN A 139 -0.42 4.92 -14.73
C GLN A 139 0.20 3.91 -15.70
N GLY A 140 0.15 4.17 -17.00
CA GLY A 140 0.80 3.32 -18.00
C GLY A 140 0.40 3.68 -19.42
N GLY A 141 1.36 3.66 -20.35
CA GLY A 141 1.13 3.99 -21.76
C GLY A 141 0.58 5.40 -22.00
N GLY A 142 0.91 6.35 -21.11
CA GLY A 142 0.42 7.74 -21.15
C GLY A 142 -0.98 7.96 -20.55
N ALA A 143 -1.64 6.90 -20.07
CA ALA A 143 -2.92 7.01 -19.37
C ALA A 143 -2.70 7.11 -17.86
N TYR A 144 -3.54 7.91 -17.21
CA TYR A 144 -3.67 8.01 -15.75
C TYR A 144 -5.13 7.77 -15.38
N ILE A 145 -5.41 6.67 -14.70
CA ILE A 145 -6.77 6.19 -14.37
C ILE A 145 -6.87 6.10 -12.86
N TYR A 146 -7.95 6.63 -12.28
CA TYR A 146 -8.13 6.61 -10.83
C TYR A 146 -9.60 6.44 -10.44
N GLN A 147 -9.82 6.00 -9.21
CA GLN A 147 -11.12 6.00 -8.56
C GLN A 147 -11.00 6.41 -7.10
N THR A 148 -11.95 7.22 -6.64
CA THR A 148 -11.99 7.73 -5.27
C THR A 148 -12.31 6.60 -4.28
N ILE A 149 -11.53 6.54 -3.21
CA ILE A 149 -11.71 5.62 -2.07
C ILE A 149 -12.49 6.33 -0.96
N SER A 150 -12.02 7.52 -0.55
CA SER A 150 -12.56 8.32 0.55
C SER A 150 -12.17 9.78 0.41
N VAL A 151 -12.83 10.66 1.16
CA VAL A 151 -12.57 12.10 1.21
C VAL A 151 -12.34 12.49 2.66
N ASN A 152 -11.37 13.37 2.93
CA ASN A 152 -10.97 13.82 4.27
C ASN A 152 -10.49 12.70 5.20
N ASP A 153 -9.97 11.62 4.62
CA ASP A 153 -9.47 10.47 5.37
C ASP A 153 -8.00 10.65 5.71
N ASN A 154 -7.72 10.82 7.01
CA ASN A 154 -6.37 10.92 7.58
C ASN A 154 -6.02 9.71 8.45
N GLY A 155 -6.85 8.67 8.41
CA GLY A 155 -6.73 7.48 9.25
C GLY A 155 -5.55 6.61 8.85
N TYR A 156 -5.15 5.73 9.78
CA TYR A 156 -4.25 4.65 9.46
C TYR A 156 -5.03 3.47 8.90
N HIS A 157 -4.56 2.95 7.77
CA HIS A 157 -5.15 1.81 7.09
C HIS A 157 -4.10 0.86 6.57
N THR A 158 -4.51 -0.37 6.28
CA THR A 158 -3.74 -1.28 5.44
C THR A 158 -4.17 -1.10 4.00
N PHE A 159 -3.33 -0.46 3.19
CA PHE A 159 -3.55 -0.24 1.77
C PHE A 159 -2.92 -1.38 0.98
N LYS A 160 -3.67 -1.97 0.05
CA LYS A 160 -3.16 -3.02 -0.84
C LYS A 160 -3.69 -2.85 -2.25
N CYS A 161 -2.82 -2.93 -3.25
CA CYS A 161 -3.22 -3.07 -4.65
C CYS A 161 -2.47 -4.24 -5.31
N GLN A 162 -3.14 -4.94 -6.23
CA GLN A 162 -2.57 -6.15 -6.82
C GLN A 162 -3.13 -6.43 -8.22
N ALA A 163 -2.24 -6.62 -9.18
CA ALA A 163 -2.53 -7.00 -10.55
C ALA A 163 -2.98 -8.46 -10.65
N ARG A 164 -3.94 -8.73 -11.54
CA ARG A 164 -4.44 -10.08 -11.79
C ARG A 164 -3.52 -10.83 -12.74
N SER A 165 -3.25 -12.10 -12.45
CA SER A 165 -2.50 -12.99 -13.34
C SER A 165 -3.29 -13.33 -14.62
N SER A 166 -4.62 -13.43 -14.51
CA SER A 166 -5.53 -13.72 -15.62
C SER A 166 -5.78 -12.53 -16.55
N ASN A 167 -5.54 -11.30 -16.07
CA ASN A 167 -5.55 -10.09 -16.89
C ASN A 167 -4.58 -9.06 -16.31
N THR A 168 -3.41 -8.96 -16.92
CA THR A 168 -2.30 -8.13 -16.41
C THR A 168 -2.56 -6.63 -16.52
N HIS A 169 -3.64 -6.21 -17.20
CA HIS A 169 -4.10 -4.83 -17.32
C HIS A 169 -5.03 -4.40 -16.16
N MET A 170 -5.43 -5.34 -15.29
CA MET A 170 -6.38 -5.12 -14.20
C MET A 170 -5.69 -5.17 -12.84
N VAL A 171 -6.01 -4.23 -11.96
CA VAL A 171 -5.48 -4.13 -10.61
C VAL A 171 -6.62 -3.96 -9.61
N ASP A 172 -6.68 -4.85 -8.62
CA ASP A 172 -7.64 -4.80 -7.52
C ASP A 172 -7.11 -3.96 -6.37
N PHE A 173 -7.97 -3.14 -5.78
CA PHE A 173 -7.64 -2.25 -4.66
C PHE A 173 -8.41 -2.64 -3.39
N TYR A 174 -7.70 -2.65 -2.27
CA TYR A 174 -8.20 -3.02 -0.96
C TYR A 174 -7.77 -1.99 0.09
N VAL A 175 -8.63 -1.77 1.08
CA VAL A 175 -8.32 -0.98 2.28
C VAL A 175 -8.81 -1.76 3.50
N ASP A 176 -7.92 -1.98 4.46
CA ASP A 176 -8.15 -2.81 5.66
C ASP A 176 -8.64 -4.22 5.33
N GLY A 177 -8.08 -4.81 4.26
CA GLY A 177 -8.48 -6.12 3.75
C GLY A 177 -9.82 -6.14 2.99
N ASN A 178 -10.56 -5.02 2.97
CA ASN A 178 -11.83 -4.93 2.25
C ASN A 178 -11.60 -4.49 0.81
N TYR A 179 -12.11 -5.27 -0.14
CA TYR A 179 -12.13 -4.90 -1.56
C TYR A 179 -12.87 -3.56 -1.75
N LYS A 180 -12.33 -2.69 -2.61
CA LYS A 180 -12.93 -1.42 -2.98
C LYS A 180 -13.40 -1.40 -4.43
N PHE A 181 -12.49 -1.66 -5.36
CA PHE A 181 -12.75 -1.64 -6.79
C PHE A 181 -11.59 -2.27 -7.57
N THR A 182 -11.80 -2.44 -8.86
CA THR A 182 -10.77 -2.81 -9.84
C THR A 182 -10.60 -1.68 -10.84
N LEU A 183 -9.36 -1.29 -11.13
CA LEU A 183 -9.04 -0.42 -12.25
C LEU A 183 -8.48 -1.23 -13.42
N THR A 184 -8.76 -0.78 -14.65
CA THR A 184 -8.25 -1.41 -15.88
C THR A 184 -7.55 -0.35 -16.72
N ASN A 185 -6.30 -0.61 -17.10
CA ASN A 185 -5.57 0.21 -18.07
C ASN A 185 -5.02 -0.68 -19.19
N ASN A 186 -5.69 -0.70 -20.34
CA ASN A 186 -5.27 -1.51 -21.49
C ASN A 186 -3.97 -1.00 -22.16
N SER A 187 -3.47 0.17 -21.76
CA SER A 187 -2.23 0.75 -22.28
C SER A 187 -0.99 0.40 -21.44
N GLY A 188 -1.16 -0.23 -20.28
CA GLY A 188 -0.06 -0.68 -19.40
C GLY A 188 -0.25 -2.12 -18.93
N SER A 189 0.78 -2.76 -18.38
CA SER A 189 0.70 -4.10 -17.79
C SER A 189 1.32 -4.05 -16.40
N TYR A 190 0.70 -4.70 -15.42
CA TYR A 190 1.06 -4.51 -14.01
C TYR A 190 1.55 -5.78 -13.29
N TYR A 191 1.54 -6.90 -14.00
CA TYR A 191 1.83 -8.21 -13.44
C TYR A 191 3.28 -8.65 -13.72
N ASN A 192 3.97 -9.13 -12.69
CA ASN A 192 5.35 -9.63 -12.75
C ASN A 192 6.35 -8.66 -13.40
N LEU A 193 6.22 -7.37 -13.10
CA LEU A 193 7.19 -6.35 -13.51
C LEU A 193 8.26 -6.13 -12.44
N TRP A 194 9.41 -5.63 -12.87
CA TRP A 194 10.47 -5.21 -11.95
C TRP A 194 10.11 -3.86 -11.34
N TYR A 195 9.58 -3.89 -10.12
CA TYR A 195 9.02 -2.73 -9.45
C TYR A 195 9.91 -2.19 -8.34
N TYR A 196 9.90 -0.87 -8.20
CA TYR A 196 10.43 -0.12 -7.06
C TYR A 196 9.27 0.40 -6.23
N PHE A 197 9.33 0.19 -4.91
CA PHE A 197 8.37 0.78 -3.97
C PHE A 197 8.73 2.25 -3.70
N VAL A 198 7.75 3.16 -3.77
CA VAL A 198 7.96 4.60 -3.63
C VAL A 198 6.87 5.20 -2.75
N GLY A 199 7.28 6.03 -1.80
CA GLY A 199 6.42 7.01 -1.13
C GLY A 199 6.94 8.42 -1.43
N THR A 200 6.11 9.30 -1.97
CA THR A 200 6.52 10.64 -2.35
C THR A 200 5.41 11.66 -2.17
N ASN A 201 5.76 12.94 -2.19
CA ASN A 201 4.80 14.03 -2.38
C ASN A 201 5.27 14.96 -3.48
N HIS A 202 4.30 15.63 -4.08
CA HIS A 202 4.51 16.78 -4.94
C HIS A 202 3.73 17.96 -4.36
N TRP A 203 4.39 19.09 -4.14
CA TRP A 203 3.73 20.32 -3.73
C TRP A 203 3.78 21.37 -4.82
N TYR A 204 2.61 21.87 -5.24
CA TYR A 204 2.44 22.97 -6.20
C TYR A 204 1.51 24.06 -5.64
N GLY A 205 1.67 24.44 -4.36
CA GLY A 205 0.71 25.29 -3.64
C GLY A 205 1.27 26.56 -2.99
N GLY A 206 2.49 27.01 -3.32
CA GLY A 206 3.09 28.22 -2.72
C GLY A 206 3.87 27.96 -1.42
N GLY A 207 4.25 29.02 -0.70
CA GLY A 207 5.37 28.97 0.25
C GLY A 207 5.09 28.56 1.70
N SER A 208 3.87 28.18 2.08
CA SER A 208 3.57 27.82 3.48
C SER A 208 2.47 26.78 3.59
N HIS A 209 2.86 25.56 3.98
CA HIS A 209 2.00 24.42 4.23
C HIS A 209 2.53 23.64 5.43
N SER A 210 1.63 22.96 6.12
CA SER A 210 1.95 22.22 7.34
C SER A 210 0.92 21.14 7.62
N GLY A 211 1.38 20.09 8.32
CA GLY A 211 0.56 18.98 8.77
C GLY A 211 0.43 17.84 7.76
N GLN A 212 0.82 18.04 6.50
CA GLN A 212 0.77 16.98 5.51
C GLN A 212 2.01 16.08 5.58
N GLN A 213 1.80 14.79 5.77
CA GLN A 213 2.83 13.77 5.63
C GLN A 213 2.24 12.41 5.26
N ILE A 214 3.07 11.57 4.68
CA ILE A 214 2.80 10.14 4.55
C ILE A 214 3.57 9.44 5.64
N GLU A 215 2.95 8.47 6.29
CA GLU A 215 3.67 7.46 7.05
C GLU A 215 3.42 6.09 6.45
N MET A 216 4.49 5.32 6.26
CA MET A 216 4.45 3.99 5.65
C MET A 216 5.18 3.01 6.55
N TYR A 217 4.51 1.92 6.92
CA TYR A 217 5.01 0.84 7.74
C TYR A 217 4.67 -0.49 7.06
N ASN A 218 5.35 -1.57 7.44
CA ASN A 218 5.05 -2.92 6.96
C ASN A 218 4.95 -2.97 5.42
N MET A 219 5.85 -2.27 4.74
CA MET A 219 5.87 -2.17 3.28
C MET A 219 6.20 -3.52 2.67
N GLN A 220 5.50 -3.89 1.61
CA GLN A 220 5.56 -5.22 1.06
C GLN A 220 5.16 -5.25 -0.42
N THR A 221 5.71 -6.19 -1.17
CA THR A 221 5.22 -6.57 -2.51
C THR A 221 4.72 -8.01 -2.55
N PHE A 222 4.03 -8.36 -3.64
CA PHE A 222 3.53 -9.70 -3.95
C PHE A 222 4.13 -10.20 -5.26
#